data_AF-A0A258ICN7-F1
#
_entry.id   AF-A0A258ICN7-F1
#
_cell.length_a   1.000
_cell.length_b   1.000
_cell.length_c   1.000
_cell.angle_alpha   90.00
_cell.angle_beta   90.00
_cell.angle_gamma   90.00
#
_symmetry.space_group_name_H-M   'P 1'
#
loop_
_entity.id
_entity.type
_entity.pdbx_description
1 polymer ?
#
loop_
_entity_poly.entity_id
_entity_poly.type
_entity_poly.pdbx_seq_one_letter_code
_entity_poly.pdbx_strand_id
1 'polypeptide(L)'
;MSTDHKGAYVEYAPLNEPKPFGENVWIVDGPEIRMDLGPLKVSFPTRMTVVRLADGGLWLHSPIAPDERLFAAIEKLGEVRWLVAPNSIHYWFMADWNARYPEAQTLAVPDLDVKAKRPFRIDAKLEDGMRFAWSDEIDWLLVPGTSFSEAVFFVKSARLLVLVDLIENFEPQRVRNPLQRWAIQLFRANGSLPYDARLTFRPKMREVRQQVAKMLAWPIERVTMTHGKPITEDVPATLKRAFRWAS
;
A
#
# COMPACT_ATOMS: atom_id res chain seq x y z
N MET A 1 34.82 10.08 -9.60
CA MET A 1 34.29 10.29 -8.24
C MET A 1 32.81 9.95 -8.28
N SER A 2 32.44 8.77 -7.76
CA SER A 2 31.04 8.36 -7.68
C SER A 2 30.34 9.29 -6.69
N THR A 3 29.50 10.20 -7.17
CA THR A 3 28.53 10.87 -6.30
C THR A 3 27.54 9.80 -5.91
N ASP A 4 27.79 9.15 -4.77
CA ASP A 4 26.83 8.29 -4.08
C ASP A 4 25.54 9.09 -3.93
N HIS A 5 24.58 8.85 -4.82
CA HIS A 5 23.36 9.63 -4.87
C HIS A 5 22.50 9.16 -3.70
N LYS A 6 22.74 9.72 -2.52
CA LYS A 6 21.92 9.47 -1.33
C LYS A 6 20.47 9.81 -1.71
N GLY A 7 19.56 8.84 -1.64
CA GLY A 7 18.13 9.00 -1.92
C GLY A 7 17.50 10.13 -1.09
N ALA A 8 16.28 10.55 -1.42
CA ALA A 8 15.58 11.58 -0.67
C ALA A 8 15.25 11.17 0.78
N TYR A 9 15.34 9.88 1.13
CA TYR A 9 15.01 9.31 2.43
C TYR A 9 16.14 8.45 3.00
N VAL A 10 16.20 8.41 4.34
CA VAL A 10 16.87 7.34 5.08
C VAL A 10 15.96 6.12 5.04
N GLU A 11 16.42 5.09 4.33
CA GLU A 11 15.69 3.88 4.01
C GLU A 11 15.26 3.07 5.24
N TYR A 12 14.20 2.27 5.08
CA TYR A 12 13.77 1.25 6.04
C TYR A 12 14.48 -0.07 5.72
N ALA A 13 15.81 -0.08 5.84
CA ALA A 13 16.65 -1.21 5.48
C ALA A 13 16.33 -2.50 6.29
N PRO A 14 16.65 -3.69 5.75
CA PRO A 14 17.09 -3.91 4.36
C PRO A 14 15.97 -3.64 3.35
N LEU A 15 16.35 -3.10 2.19
CA LEU A 15 15.45 -2.99 1.03
C LEU A 15 15.41 -4.31 0.26
N ASN A 16 14.33 -4.55 -0.49
CA ASN A 16 14.15 -5.71 -1.38
C ASN A 16 14.30 -7.07 -0.66
N GLU A 17 14.02 -7.11 0.64
CA GLU A 17 14.09 -8.31 1.48
C GLU A 17 12.81 -8.47 2.31
N PRO A 18 12.17 -9.66 2.30
CA PRO A 18 11.01 -9.94 3.14
C PRO A 18 11.32 -9.86 4.63
N LYS A 19 10.65 -8.93 5.32
CA LYS A 19 10.74 -8.76 6.77
C LYS A 19 9.48 -9.30 7.43
N PRO A 20 9.56 -10.30 8.32
CA PRO A 20 8.40 -10.84 9.01
C PRO A 20 7.59 -9.74 9.70
N PHE A 21 6.26 -9.74 9.48
CA PHE A 21 5.34 -8.75 10.06
C PHE A 21 4.06 -9.40 10.61
N GLY A 22 4.10 -10.70 10.85
CA GLY A 22 3.01 -11.51 11.36
C GLY A 22 3.15 -12.95 10.93
N GLU A 23 2.24 -13.80 11.40
CA GLU A 23 2.18 -15.18 10.95
C GLU A 23 1.90 -15.21 9.45
N ASN A 24 2.81 -15.82 8.68
CA ASN A 24 2.70 -15.91 7.22
C ASN A 24 2.59 -14.56 6.50
N VAL A 25 3.10 -13.48 7.12
CA VAL A 25 3.07 -12.14 6.53
C VAL A 25 4.45 -11.49 6.57
N TRP A 26 4.82 -10.85 5.47
CA TRP A 26 6.02 -10.05 5.35
C TRP A 26 5.71 -8.67 4.76
N ILE A 27 6.50 -7.68 5.17
CA ILE A 27 6.58 -6.39 4.48
C ILE A 27 7.93 -6.32 3.75
N VAL A 28 7.94 -5.68 2.58
CA VAL A 28 9.17 -5.47 1.82
C VAL A 28 9.27 -4.00 1.46
N ASP A 29 10.26 -3.32 2.03
CA ASP A 29 10.58 -1.94 1.67
C ASP A 29 11.39 -1.94 0.38
N GLY A 30 10.98 -1.12 -0.58
CA GLY A 30 11.62 -0.98 -1.88
C GLY A 30 12.37 0.33 -2.05
N PRO A 31 13.05 0.50 -3.20
CA PRO A 31 13.68 1.76 -3.53
C PRO A 31 12.64 2.89 -3.68
N GLU A 32 13.14 4.11 -3.72
CA GLU A 32 12.31 5.28 -3.96
C GLU A 32 11.76 5.30 -5.38
N ILE A 33 10.49 5.66 -5.53
CA ILE A 33 9.88 6.01 -6.81
C ILE A 33 9.77 7.53 -6.93
N ARG A 34 9.99 8.07 -8.14
CA ARG A 34 9.82 9.50 -8.44
C ARG A 34 8.46 9.74 -9.05
N MET A 35 7.62 10.49 -8.37
CA MET A 35 6.34 10.97 -8.87
C MET A 35 6.48 12.37 -9.43
N ASP A 36 5.89 12.60 -10.61
CA ASP A 36 5.79 13.92 -11.22
C ASP A 36 4.63 14.70 -10.59
N LEU A 37 4.95 15.84 -9.96
CA LEU A 37 3.98 16.79 -9.41
C LEU A 37 4.17 18.14 -10.13
N GLY A 38 3.63 18.24 -11.34
CA GLY A 38 3.84 19.40 -12.21
C GLY A 38 5.32 19.53 -12.62
N PRO A 39 5.98 20.68 -12.38
CA PRO A 39 7.41 20.86 -12.71
C PRO A 39 8.36 20.18 -11.71
N LEU A 40 7.84 19.63 -10.60
CA LEU A 40 8.65 19.03 -9.54
C LEU A 40 8.62 17.50 -9.64
N LYS A 41 9.75 16.87 -9.34
CA LYS A 41 9.84 15.43 -9.10
C LYS A 41 10.03 15.17 -7.62
N VAL A 42 9.08 14.46 -7.02
CA VAL A 42 9.10 14.15 -5.60
C VAL A 42 9.32 12.66 -5.44
N SER A 43 10.32 12.28 -4.64
CA SER A 43 10.64 10.87 -4.40
C SER A 43 9.85 10.36 -3.20
N PHE A 44 9.44 9.09 -3.23
CA PHE A 44 8.74 8.45 -2.12
C PHE A 44 9.26 7.03 -1.93
N PRO A 45 9.51 6.57 -0.69
CA PRO A 45 9.81 5.17 -0.43
C PRO A 45 8.61 4.31 -0.79
N THR A 46 8.86 3.09 -1.27
CA THR A 46 7.82 2.12 -1.61
C THR A 46 7.82 0.98 -0.60
N ARG A 47 6.66 0.33 -0.41
CA ARG A 47 6.55 -0.90 0.37
C ARG A 47 5.44 -1.76 -0.19
N MET A 48 5.73 -3.06 -0.36
CA MET A 48 4.70 -4.07 -0.62
C MET A 48 4.46 -4.93 0.61
N THR A 49 3.31 -5.61 0.63
CA THR A 49 2.99 -6.64 1.62
C THR A 49 2.84 -7.98 0.93
N VAL A 50 3.40 -9.02 1.53
CA VAL A 50 3.36 -10.41 1.05
C VAL A 50 2.65 -11.24 2.10
N VAL A 51 1.62 -11.97 1.70
CA VAL A 51 0.88 -12.90 2.57
C VAL A 51 0.98 -14.28 1.95
N ARG A 52 1.36 -15.28 2.73
CA ARG A 52 1.23 -16.69 2.34
C ARG A 52 -0.11 -17.22 2.85
N LEU A 53 -0.95 -17.63 1.92
CA LEU A 53 -2.28 -18.19 2.17
C LEU A 53 -2.19 -19.65 2.66
N ALA A 54 -3.30 -20.18 3.16
CA ALA A 54 -3.37 -21.55 3.67
C ALA A 54 -3.07 -22.62 2.60
N ASP A 55 -3.32 -22.31 1.32
CA ASP A 55 -2.99 -23.18 0.18
C ASP A 55 -1.51 -23.13 -0.23
N GLY A 56 -0.69 -22.33 0.47
CA GLY A 56 0.74 -22.11 0.19
C GLY A 56 1.02 -21.05 -0.87
N GLY A 57 0.00 -20.54 -1.56
CA GLY A 57 0.12 -19.47 -2.53
C GLY A 57 0.38 -18.11 -1.89
N LEU A 58 1.06 -17.23 -2.62
CA LEU A 58 1.35 -15.87 -2.19
C LEU A 58 0.34 -14.87 -2.78
N TRP A 59 -0.11 -13.99 -1.90
CA TRP A 59 -0.87 -12.80 -2.20
C TRP A 59 0.00 -11.57 -1.97
N LEU A 60 0.19 -10.76 -3.02
CA LEU A 60 1.09 -9.62 -3.02
C LEU A 60 0.33 -8.33 -3.25
N HIS A 61 0.49 -7.39 -2.33
CA HIS A 61 -0.16 -6.09 -2.35
C HIS A 61 0.83 -4.97 -2.67
N SER A 62 0.47 -4.15 -3.65
CA SER A 62 1.25 -3.02 -4.15
C SER A 62 2.70 -3.38 -4.46
N PRO A 63 2.94 -4.28 -5.45
CA PRO A 63 4.30 -4.72 -5.77
C PRO A 63 5.26 -3.56 -6.07
N ILE A 64 6.49 -3.66 -5.57
CA ILE A 64 7.54 -2.64 -5.68
C ILE A 64 8.43 -2.85 -6.92
N ALA A 65 9.46 -2.01 -7.08
CA ALA A 65 10.36 -2.08 -8.22
C ALA A 65 10.94 -3.49 -8.42
N PRO A 66 11.00 -4.00 -9.67
CA PRO A 66 11.55 -5.31 -9.95
C PRO A 66 13.04 -5.36 -9.59
N ASP A 67 13.43 -6.45 -8.94
CA ASP A 67 14.80 -6.71 -8.50
C ASP A 67 14.98 -8.23 -8.43
N GLU A 68 16.07 -8.76 -9.00
CA GLU A 68 16.26 -10.22 -9.08
C GLU A 68 16.42 -10.87 -7.70
N ARG A 69 17.03 -10.16 -6.75
CA ARG A 69 17.19 -10.66 -5.37
C ARG A 69 15.83 -10.65 -4.67
N LEU A 70 15.00 -9.65 -4.92
CA LEU A 70 13.62 -9.62 -4.47
C LEU A 70 12.83 -10.82 -5.00
N PHE A 71 12.86 -11.06 -6.31
CA PHE A 71 12.16 -12.19 -6.91
C PHE A 71 12.63 -13.53 -6.33
N ALA A 72 13.95 -13.75 -6.25
CA ALA A 72 14.50 -14.95 -5.63
C ALA A 72 14.11 -15.10 -4.16
N ALA A 73 13.91 -14.01 -3.42
CA ALA A 73 13.43 -14.06 -2.04
C ALA A 73 11.93 -14.40 -1.97
N ILE A 74 11.11 -13.88 -2.89
CA ILE A 74 9.68 -14.15 -2.96
C ILE A 74 9.41 -15.61 -3.36
N GLU A 75 10.13 -16.15 -4.34
CA GLU A 75 9.98 -17.53 -4.78
C GLU A 75 10.31 -18.56 -3.68
N LYS A 76 11.17 -18.19 -2.72
CA LYS A 76 11.43 -19.01 -1.54
C LYS A 76 10.28 -19.03 -0.54
N LEU A 77 9.39 -18.03 -0.58
CA LEU A 77 8.22 -17.97 0.30
C LEU A 77 7.06 -18.83 -0.24
N GLY A 78 6.92 -18.93 -1.56
CA GLY A 78 5.85 -19.67 -2.23
C GLY A 78 5.61 -19.22 -3.68
N GLU A 79 4.61 -19.82 -4.30
CA GLU A 79 4.13 -19.48 -5.65
C GLU A 79 3.30 -18.20 -5.61
N VAL A 80 3.62 -17.20 -6.43
CA VAL A 80 2.80 -15.97 -6.55
C VAL A 80 1.49 -16.29 -7.28
N ARG A 81 0.37 -16.21 -6.56
CA ARG A 81 -0.98 -16.48 -7.09
C ARG A 81 -1.81 -15.23 -7.31
N TRP A 82 -1.57 -14.18 -6.52
CA TRP A 82 -2.37 -12.96 -6.55
C TRP A 82 -1.48 -11.73 -6.54
N LEU A 83 -1.70 -10.83 -7.51
CA LEU A 83 -1.09 -9.51 -7.57
C LEU A 83 -2.19 -8.47 -7.41
N VAL A 84 -2.03 -7.54 -6.46
CA VAL A 84 -3.05 -6.55 -6.13
C VAL A 84 -2.54 -5.13 -6.34
N ALA A 85 -3.23 -4.39 -7.21
CA ALA A 85 -3.10 -2.94 -7.39
C ALA A 85 -4.17 -2.22 -6.57
N PRO A 86 -3.84 -1.73 -5.36
CA PRO A 86 -4.85 -1.32 -4.36
C PRO A 86 -5.39 0.10 -4.58
N ASN A 87 -4.73 0.92 -5.40
CA ASN A 87 -5.24 2.22 -5.84
C ASN A 87 -4.59 2.67 -7.16
N SER A 88 -5.08 3.78 -7.73
CA SER A 88 -4.58 4.33 -8.99
C SER A 88 -3.26 5.13 -8.90
N ILE A 89 -2.59 5.12 -7.74
CA ILE A 89 -1.28 5.75 -7.49
C ILE A 89 -0.18 4.69 -7.30
N HIS A 90 -0.52 3.54 -6.73
CA HIS A 90 0.38 2.48 -6.25
C HIS A 90 0.32 1.19 -7.06
N TYR A 91 0.34 1.33 -8.40
CA TYR A 91 0.26 0.22 -9.36
C TYR A 91 1.46 0.18 -10.33
N TRP A 92 2.40 1.12 -10.22
CA TRP A 92 3.36 1.41 -11.29
C TRP A 92 4.19 0.22 -11.75
N PHE A 93 4.50 -0.73 -10.86
CA PHE A 93 5.30 -1.92 -11.18
C PHE A 93 4.46 -3.16 -11.52
N MET A 94 3.13 -3.07 -11.56
CA MET A 94 2.27 -4.22 -11.86
C MET A 94 2.64 -4.86 -13.20
N ALA A 95 2.91 -4.08 -14.25
CA ALA A 95 3.32 -4.61 -15.54
C ALA A 95 4.58 -5.51 -15.48
N ASP A 96 5.56 -5.16 -14.62
CA ASP A 96 6.78 -5.97 -14.44
C ASP A 96 6.46 -7.29 -13.72
N TRP A 97 5.61 -7.22 -12.69
CA TRP A 97 5.21 -8.40 -11.92
C TRP A 97 4.29 -9.34 -12.70
N ASN A 98 3.40 -8.81 -13.52
CA ASN A 98 2.62 -9.57 -14.50
C ASN A 98 3.51 -10.30 -15.50
N ALA A 99 4.57 -9.66 -15.98
CA ALA A 99 5.52 -10.29 -16.89
C ALA A 99 6.33 -11.40 -16.19
N ARG A 100 6.68 -11.21 -14.90
CA ARG A 100 7.42 -12.20 -14.11
C ARG A 100 6.57 -13.41 -13.67
N TYR A 101 5.29 -13.18 -13.38
CA TYR A 101 4.36 -14.20 -12.89
C TYR A 101 3.10 -14.21 -13.77
N PRO A 102 3.20 -14.72 -15.02
CA PRO A 102 2.09 -14.67 -15.98
C PRO A 102 0.87 -15.48 -15.55
N GLU A 103 1.03 -16.46 -14.65
CA GLU A 103 -0.07 -17.28 -14.12
C GLU A 103 -0.78 -16.64 -12.91
N ALA A 104 -0.22 -15.59 -12.31
CA ALA A 104 -0.82 -14.93 -11.16
C ALA A 104 -2.07 -14.12 -11.57
N GLN A 105 -3.16 -14.28 -10.82
CA GLN A 105 -4.36 -13.47 -11.03
C GLN A 105 -4.10 -12.03 -10.59
N THR A 106 -4.41 -11.10 -11.48
CA THR A 106 -4.20 -9.67 -11.24
C THR A 106 -5.50 -8.98 -10.86
N LEU A 107 -5.54 -8.43 -9.65
CA LEU A 107 -6.65 -7.70 -9.09
C LEU A 107 -6.32 -6.22 -9.03
N ALA A 108 -7.25 -5.37 -9.44
CA ALA A 108 -7.05 -3.93 -9.42
C ALA A 108 -8.32 -3.19 -8.97
N VAL A 109 -8.15 -2.01 -8.36
CA VAL A 109 -9.30 -1.12 -8.17
C VAL A 109 -9.95 -0.74 -9.50
N PRO A 110 -11.27 -0.49 -9.53
CA PRO A 110 -11.99 -0.35 -10.78
C PRO A 110 -11.47 0.76 -11.67
N ASP A 111 -11.00 1.88 -11.10
CA ASP A 111 -10.59 3.07 -11.86
C ASP A 111 -9.24 2.92 -12.59
N LEU A 112 -8.49 1.84 -12.33
CA LEU A 112 -7.24 1.54 -13.04
C LEU A 112 -7.47 1.06 -14.48
N ASP A 113 -8.68 0.60 -14.81
CA ASP A 113 -9.03 0.22 -16.18
C ASP A 113 -8.91 1.40 -17.17
N VAL A 114 -9.14 2.62 -16.69
CA VAL A 114 -9.14 3.85 -17.47
C VAL A 114 -7.96 4.75 -17.07
N LYS A 115 -7.56 4.79 -15.80
CA LYS A 115 -6.53 5.74 -15.32
C LYS A 115 -5.10 5.24 -15.41
N ALA A 116 -4.86 3.96 -15.70
CA ALA A 116 -3.51 3.42 -15.77
C ALA A 116 -2.71 4.06 -16.92
N LYS A 117 -1.72 4.90 -16.56
CA LYS A 117 -0.73 5.48 -17.47
C LYS A 117 0.25 4.43 -18.00
N ARG A 118 0.53 3.41 -17.19
CA ARG A 118 1.30 2.24 -17.58
C ARG A 118 0.36 1.02 -17.60
N PRO A 119 -0.09 0.57 -18.79
CA PRO A 119 -1.02 -0.55 -18.89
C PRO A 119 -0.43 -1.84 -18.34
N PHE A 120 -1.29 -2.67 -17.77
CA PHE A 120 -1.00 -4.02 -17.28
C PHE A 120 -2.26 -4.86 -17.38
N ARG A 121 -2.14 -6.19 -17.30
CA ARG A 121 -3.30 -7.09 -17.35
C ARG A 121 -4.08 -6.97 -16.04
N ILE A 122 -5.39 -6.81 -16.13
CA ILE A 122 -6.32 -6.85 -14.99
C ILE A 122 -7.28 -8.01 -15.23
N ASP A 123 -7.18 -9.05 -14.42
CA ASP A 123 -8.00 -10.26 -14.55
C ASP A 123 -9.34 -10.11 -13.82
N ALA A 124 -9.36 -9.35 -12.71
CA ALA A 124 -10.60 -8.97 -12.04
C ALA A 124 -10.50 -7.59 -11.36
N LYS A 125 -11.65 -6.90 -11.28
CA LYS A 125 -11.76 -5.63 -10.57
C LYS A 125 -12.22 -5.84 -9.13
N LEU A 126 -11.67 -5.06 -8.21
CA LEU A 126 -12.06 -5.01 -6.81
C LEU A 126 -13.33 -4.18 -6.66
N GLU A 127 -14.47 -4.81 -6.95
CA GLU A 127 -15.81 -4.23 -6.86
C GLU A 127 -16.62 -4.86 -5.71
N ASP A 128 -17.59 -4.12 -5.18
CA ASP A 128 -18.40 -4.58 -4.05
C ASP A 128 -19.15 -5.90 -4.38
N GLY A 129 -19.19 -6.82 -3.41
CA GLY A 129 -19.79 -8.14 -3.58
C GLY A 129 -18.90 -9.20 -4.25
N MET A 130 -17.69 -8.83 -4.73
CA MET A 130 -16.74 -9.81 -5.26
C MET A 130 -16.13 -10.67 -4.16
N ARG A 131 -16.16 -11.99 -4.35
CA ARG A 131 -15.49 -12.98 -3.51
C ARG A 131 -14.36 -13.64 -4.30
N PHE A 132 -13.22 -13.80 -3.64
CA PHE A 132 -12.03 -14.45 -4.19
C PHE A 132 -11.70 -15.70 -3.37
N ALA A 133 -10.81 -16.55 -3.88
CA ALA A 133 -10.44 -17.79 -3.19
C ALA A 133 -9.82 -17.53 -1.79
N TRP A 134 -9.19 -16.37 -1.60
CA TRP A 134 -8.58 -15.96 -0.33
C TRP A 134 -9.54 -15.23 0.63
N SER A 135 -10.81 -15.00 0.27
CA SER A 135 -11.74 -14.18 1.07
C SER A 135 -12.07 -14.75 2.45
N ASP A 136 -11.82 -16.03 2.70
CA ASP A 136 -11.95 -16.60 4.04
C ASP A 136 -10.76 -16.20 4.95
N GLU A 137 -9.61 -15.84 4.39
CA GLU A 137 -8.38 -15.47 5.09
C GLU A 137 -8.12 -13.97 5.15
N ILE A 138 -8.51 -13.24 4.10
CA ILE A 138 -8.31 -11.79 3.97
C ILE A 138 -9.67 -11.13 3.69
N ASP A 139 -10.15 -10.34 4.63
CA ASP A 139 -11.29 -9.46 4.39
C ASP A 139 -10.81 -8.21 3.65
N TRP A 140 -11.68 -7.58 2.86
CA TRP A 140 -11.32 -6.36 2.15
C TRP A 140 -12.55 -5.48 1.92
N LEU A 141 -12.32 -4.20 1.67
CA LEU A 141 -13.35 -3.26 1.23
C LEU A 141 -12.74 -2.14 0.40
N LEU A 142 -13.58 -1.45 -0.39
CA LEU A 142 -13.18 -0.30 -1.19
C LEU A 142 -13.59 1.01 -0.48
N VAL A 143 -12.62 1.89 -0.26
CA VAL A 143 -12.88 3.27 0.19
C VAL A 143 -12.92 4.19 -1.04
N PRO A 144 -14.09 4.76 -1.37
CA PRO A 144 -14.29 5.39 -2.67
C PRO A 144 -13.85 6.86 -2.66
N GLY A 145 -13.07 7.27 -3.65
CA GLY A 145 -12.74 8.68 -3.89
C GLY A 145 -13.05 9.11 -5.32
N THR A 146 -12.74 10.36 -5.65
CA THR A 146 -12.91 10.95 -6.99
C THR A 146 -11.63 10.88 -7.81
N SER A 147 -10.51 11.34 -7.24
CA SER A 147 -9.20 11.31 -7.88
C SER A 147 -8.59 9.90 -7.86
N PHE A 148 -8.72 9.20 -6.72
CA PHE A 148 -8.36 7.80 -6.55
C PHE A 148 -9.29 7.16 -5.51
N SER A 149 -9.49 5.85 -5.60
CA SER A 149 -10.11 5.02 -4.56
C SER A 149 -9.07 4.06 -4.00
N GLU A 150 -9.26 3.55 -2.79
CA GLU A 150 -8.31 2.64 -2.15
C GLU A 150 -9.00 1.37 -1.67
N ALA A 151 -8.54 0.22 -2.14
CA ALA A 151 -8.91 -1.08 -1.58
C ALA A 151 -8.03 -1.35 -0.36
N VAL A 152 -8.66 -1.60 0.79
CA VAL A 152 -7.99 -1.90 2.05
C VAL A 152 -8.24 -3.36 2.42
N PHE A 153 -7.26 -3.98 3.06
CA PHE A 153 -7.28 -5.41 3.34
C PHE A 153 -7.01 -5.70 4.82
N PHE A 154 -7.68 -6.69 5.37
CA PHE A 154 -7.48 -7.20 6.71
C PHE A 154 -7.08 -8.67 6.68
N VAL A 155 -5.83 -8.95 6.99
CA VAL A 155 -5.28 -10.31 7.05
C VAL A 155 -5.57 -10.89 8.44
N LYS A 156 -6.45 -11.89 8.50
CA LYS A 156 -7.01 -12.41 9.77
C LYS A 156 -5.95 -13.05 10.66
N SER A 157 -5.07 -13.89 10.10
CA SER A 157 -4.02 -14.60 10.83
C SER A 157 -3.05 -13.66 11.56
N ALA A 158 -2.73 -12.53 10.94
CA ALA A 158 -1.80 -11.54 11.49
C ALA A 158 -2.52 -10.37 12.20
N ARG A 159 -3.86 -10.33 12.19
CA ARG A 159 -4.67 -9.20 12.66
C ARG A 159 -4.16 -7.87 12.09
N LEU A 160 -3.81 -7.89 10.81
CA LEU A 160 -3.09 -6.83 10.12
C LEU A 160 -4.04 -6.07 9.19
N LEU A 161 -4.10 -4.75 9.36
CA LEU A 161 -4.67 -3.85 8.37
C LEU A 161 -3.58 -3.43 7.36
N VAL A 162 -3.84 -3.62 6.08
CA VAL A 162 -2.97 -3.22 4.96
C VAL A 162 -3.61 -2.05 4.24
N LEU A 163 -2.88 -0.93 4.18
CA LEU A 163 -3.29 0.33 3.55
C LEU A 163 -2.25 0.78 2.52
N VAL A 164 -2.58 1.83 1.76
CA VAL A 164 -1.62 2.64 1.02
C VAL A 164 -1.64 4.10 1.50
N ASP A 165 -2.55 4.94 1.01
CA ASP A 165 -2.53 6.40 1.21
C ASP A 165 -3.52 6.88 2.27
N LEU A 166 -4.53 6.08 2.61
CA LEU A 166 -5.48 6.39 3.71
C LEU A 166 -4.77 6.68 5.03
N ILE A 167 -3.56 6.14 5.22
CA ILE A 167 -2.60 6.59 6.22
C ILE A 167 -1.22 6.68 5.59
N GLU A 168 -0.69 7.90 5.48
CA GLU A 168 0.75 8.12 5.34
C GLU A 168 1.37 8.37 6.72
N ASN A 169 2.46 7.68 7.05
CA ASN A 169 3.10 7.79 8.36
C ASN A 169 4.60 8.10 8.25
N PHE A 170 4.95 9.13 7.47
CA PHE A 170 6.34 9.53 7.30
C PHE A 170 6.97 9.98 8.61
N GLU A 171 8.23 9.59 8.79
CA GLU A 171 9.09 10.06 9.87
C GLU A 171 9.92 11.25 9.35
N PRO A 172 9.62 12.51 9.73
CA PRO A 172 10.28 13.69 9.17
C PRO A 172 11.81 13.66 9.30
N GLN A 173 12.34 13.05 10.37
CA GLN A 173 13.76 12.86 10.62
C GLN A 173 14.45 11.97 9.58
N ARG A 174 13.69 11.10 8.87
CA ARG A 174 14.21 10.26 7.78
C ARG A 174 14.21 10.97 6.44
N VAL A 175 13.50 12.08 6.28
CA VAL A 175 13.43 12.82 5.02
C VAL A 175 14.67 13.69 4.91
N ARG A 176 15.52 13.49 3.90
CA ARG A 176 16.76 14.27 3.71
C ARG A 176 16.48 15.65 3.13
N ASN A 177 15.50 15.78 2.23
CA ASN A 177 15.13 17.05 1.60
C ASN A 177 14.33 17.95 2.58
N PRO A 178 14.83 19.14 2.96
CA PRO A 178 14.13 20.02 3.91
C PRO A 178 12.76 20.52 3.42
N LEU A 179 12.62 20.81 2.12
CA LEU A 179 11.34 21.26 1.54
C LEU A 179 10.29 20.15 1.61
N GLN A 180 10.69 18.92 1.28
CA GLN A 180 9.79 17.76 1.39
C GLN A 180 9.44 17.47 2.85
N ARG A 181 10.41 17.57 3.77
CA ARG A 181 10.18 17.43 5.22
C ARG A 181 9.20 18.47 5.74
N TRP A 182 9.30 19.71 5.27
CA TRP A 182 8.37 20.78 5.60
C TRP A 182 6.97 20.49 5.05
N ALA A 183 6.86 20.06 3.80
CA ALA A 183 5.57 19.69 3.18
C ALA A 183 4.87 18.54 3.92
N ILE A 184 5.59 17.46 4.28
CA ILE A 184 5.06 16.33 5.07
C ILE A 184 4.43 16.80 6.39
N GLN A 185 5.08 17.74 7.07
CA GLN A 185 4.57 18.32 8.31
C GLN A 185 3.34 19.21 8.06
N LEU A 186 3.40 20.06 7.04
CA LEU A 186 2.31 20.96 6.67
C LEU A 186 1.02 20.21 6.34
N PHE A 187 1.12 19.13 5.56
CA PHE A 187 -0.03 18.32 5.13
C PHE A 187 -0.41 17.21 6.12
N ARG A 188 0.34 17.06 7.23
CA ARG A 188 0.16 16.01 8.25
C ARG A 188 0.19 14.59 7.70
N ALA A 189 1.14 14.35 6.80
CA ALA A 189 1.47 13.03 6.24
C ALA A 189 2.27 12.15 7.23
N ASN A 190 1.92 12.20 8.52
CA ASN A 190 2.65 11.58 9.62
C ASN A 190 1.73 10.87 10.62
N GLY A 191 0.75 10.13 10.09
CA GLY A 191 -0.17 9.28 10.85
C GLY A 191 -1.65 9.50 10.51
N SER A 192 -1.96 10.07 9.35
CA SER A 192 -3.32 10.18 8.81
C SER A 192 -3.26 10.41 7.30
N LEU A 193 -4.40 10.30 6.61
CA LEU A 193 -4.52 10.79 5.24
C LEU A 193 -4.10 12.28 5.17
N PRO A 194 -3.14 12.65 4.29
CA PRO A 194 -2.72 14.02 4.07
C PRO A 194 -3.90 14.96 3.80
N TYR A 195 -3.78 16.20 4.26
CA TYR A 195 -4.89 17.17 4.23
C TYR A 195 -5.41 17.48 2.83
N ASP A 196 -4.52 17.59 1.86
CA ASP A 196 -4.82 17.76 0.44
C ASP A 196 -5.51 16.53 -0.14
N ALA A 197 -5.01 15.33 0.19
CA ALA A 197 -5.59 14.07 -0.27
C ALA A 197 -7.03 13.86 0.22
N ARG A 198 -7.44 14.42 1.37
CA ARG A 198 -8.84 14.35 1.86
C ARG A 198 -9.87 14.86 0.85
N LEU A 199 -9.48 15.80 -0.03
CA LEU A 199 -10.39 16.35 -1.04
C LEU A 199 -10.93 15.27 -1.99
N THR A 200 -10.18 14.19 -2.27
CA THR A 200 -10.65 13.07 -3.10
C THR A 200 -11.88 12.36 -2.50
N PHE A 201 -11.98 12.32 -1.17
CA PHE A 201 -13.01 11.55 -0.45
C PHE A 201 -14.22 12.40 -0.07
N ARG A 202 -14.08 13.74 0.01
CA ARG A 202 -15.15 14.67 0.43
C ARG A 202 -16.47 14.50 -0.35
N PRO A 203 -16.47 14.34 -1.69
CA PRO A 203 -17.72 14.20 -2.44
C PRO A 203 -18.49 12.90 -2.12
N LYS A 204 -17.80 11.87 -1.60
CA LYS A 204 -18.37 10.55 -1.27
C LYS A 204 -18.37 10.27 0.23
N MET A 205 -18.31 11.30 1.07
CA MET A 205 -18.04 11.17 2.50
C MET A 205 -19.02 10.26 3.26
N ARG A 206 -20.29 10.18 2.82
CA ARG A 206 -21.27 9.26 3.44
C ARG A 206 -20.84 7.80 3.31
N GLU A 207 -20.41 7.40 2.12
CA GLU A 207 -19.96 6.04 1.84
C GLU A 207 -18.59 5.79 2.48
N VAL A 208 -17.68 6.77 2.40
CA VAL A 208 -16.36 6.71 3.08
C VAL A 208 -16.52 6.47 4.57
N ARG A 209 -17.42 7.18 5.27
CA ARG A 209 -17.71 6.94 6.70
C ARG A 209 -18.18 5.52 6.98
N GLN A 210 -19.06 4.97 6.13
CA GLN A 210 -19.55 3.60 6.28
C GLN A 210 -18.43 2.57 6.12
N GLN A 211 -17.58 2.75 5.10
CA GLN A 211 -16.46 1.88 4.82
C GLN A 211 -15.37 1.96 5.91
N VAL A 212 -15.04 3.16 6.36
CA VAL A 212 -14.12 3.39 7.49
C VAL A 212 -14.67 2.79 8.78
N ALA A 213 -15.98 2.91 9.05
CA ALA A 213 -16.58 2.28 10.23
C ALA A 213 -16.49 0.75 10.18
N LYS A 214 -16.76 0.12 9.03
CA LYS A 214 -16.58 -1.33 8.83
C LYS A 214 -15.13 -1.76 9.03
N MET A 215 -14.19 -1.05 8.42
CA MET A 215 -12.75 -1.29 8.55
C MET A 215 -12.29 -1.20 10.01
N LEU A 216 -12.71 -0.15 10.73
CA LEU A 216 -12.34 0.05 12.14
C LEU A 216 -13.00 -0.95 13.10
N ALA A 217 -14.03 -1.67 12.66
CA ALA A 217 -14.65 -2.74 13.45
C ALA A 217 -13.87 -4.06 13.37
N TRP A 218 -12.90 -4.20 12.45
CA TRP A 218 -12.02 -5.37 12.42
C TRP A 218 -11.13 -5.43 13.68
N PRO A 219 -10.74 -6.63 14.13
CA PRO A 219 -9.93 -6.82 15.32
C PRO A 219 -8.43 -6.53 15.02
N ILE A 220 -8.10 -5.28 14.68
CA ILE A 220 -6.78 -4.88 14.18
C ILE A 220 -5.78 -4.75 15.35
N GLU A 221 -4.60 -5.37 15.20
CA GLU A 221 -3.48 -5.28 16.16
C GLU A 221 -2.23 -4.65 15.55
N ARG A 222 -2.18 -4.49 14.24
CA ARG A 222 -1.06 -3.89 13.52
C ARG A 222 -1.52 -3.32 12.19
N VAL A 223 -0.80 -2.32 11.70
CA VAL A 223 -1.08 -1.63 10.44
C VAL A 223 0.20 -1.49 9.64
N THR A 224 0.13 -1.84 8.36
CA THR A 224 1.16 -1.50 7.39
C THR A 224 0.58 -0.58 6.31
N MET A 225 1.44 0.29 5.78
CA MET A 225 1.15 1.23 4.70
C MET A 225 2.37 1.36 3.80
N THR A 226 2.17 1.79 2.55
CA THR A 226 3.25 2.01 1.58
C THR A 226 4.29 3.01 2.10
N HIS A 227 3.83 4.03 2.83
CA HIS A 227 4.63 5.19 3.18
C HIS A 227 4.84 5.34 4.69
N GLY A 228 6.10 5.19 5.10
CA GLY A 228 6.52 5.53 6.45
C GLY A 228 6.57 4.35 7.42
N LYS A 229 6.46 4.65 8.72
CA LYS A 229 6.62 3.65 9.80
C LYS A 229 5.33 2.83 9.99
N PRO A 230 5.37 1.48 9.95
CA PRO A 230 4.24 0.65 10.35
C PRO A 230 3.77 0.94 11.79
N ILE A 231 2.50 0.71 12.08
CA ILE A 231 1.90 1.00 13.38
C ILE A 231 1.67 -0.32 14.12
N THR A 232 2.40 -0.54 15.21
CA THR A 232 2.32 -1.76 16.05
C THR A 232 2.03 -1.45 17.52
N GLU A 233 1.91 -0.17 17.86
CA GLU A 233 1.69 0.33 19.22
C GLU A 233 0.47 1.24 19.23
N ASP A 234 -0.32 1.19 20.31
CA ASP A 234 -1.53 1.99 20.51
C ASP A 234 -2.46 2.00 19.28
N VAL A 235 -2.56 0.87 18.58
CA VAL A 235 -3.21 0.76 17.28
C VAL A 235 -4.65 1.28 17.29
N PRO A 236 -5.52 0.90 18.25
CA PRO A 236 -6.88 1.44 18.30
C PRO A 236 -6.92 2.98 18.45
N ALA A 237 -6.07 3.54 19.32
CA ALA A 237 -6.01 4.98 19.54
C ALA A 237 -5.45 5.73 18.32
N THR A 238 -4.44 5.16 17.67
CA THR A 238 -3.83 5.71 16.47
C THR A 238 -4.80 5.69 15.29
N LEU A 239 -5.50 4.58 15.05
CA LEU A 239 -6.52 4.48 14.00
C LEU A 239 -7.67 5.47 14.24
N LYS A 240 -8.17 5.57 15.47
CA LYS A 240 -9.22 6.55 15.83
C LYS A 240 -8.77 7.99 15.56
N ARG A 241 -7.49 8.33 15.81
CA ARG A 241 -6.95 9.65 15.45
C ARG A 241 -6.81 9.81 13.94
N ALA A 242 -6.26 8.82 13.25
CA ALA A 242 -5.94 8.85 11.83
C ALA A 242 -7.21 9.06 10.97
N PHE A 243 -8.32 8.41 11.36
CA PHE A 243 -9.58 8.44 10.63
C PHE A 243 -10.62 9.44 11.18
N ARG A 244 -10.25 10.34 12.09
CA ARG A 244 -11.17 11.37 12.64
C ARG A 244 -11.83 12.24 11.54
N TRP A 245 -11.15 12.42 10.42
CA TRP A 245 -11.67 13.18 9.27
C TRP A 245 -12.81 12.46 8.52
N ALA A 246 -12.90 11.14 8.68
CA ALA A 246 -13.88 10.23 8.09
C ALA A 246 -14.74 9.53 9.15
N SER A 247 -14.76 10.07 10.37
CA SER A 247 -15.69 9.65 11.43
C SER A 247 -16.98 10.47 11.40
#